data_AF-A0A2W4ZWK9-F1
#
_entry.id   AF-A0A2W4ZWK9-F1
#
_cell.length_a   1.000
_cell.length_b   1.000
_cell.length_c   1.000
_cell.angle_alpha   90.00
_cell.angle_beta   90.00
_cell.angle_gamma   90.00
#
_symmetry.space_group_name_H-M   'P 1'
#
loop_
_entity.id
_entity.type
_entity.pdbx_description
1 polymer ?
#
loop_
_entity_poly.entity_id
_entity_poly.type
_entity_poly.pdbx_seq_one_letter_code
_entity_poly.pdbx_strand_id
1 'polypeptide(L)'
;MKKILTIFFCASALSSFSAHAQVESSADYLRGKLLSSYDSAGAMTSVPMGVEISMDDDWYIYWRAPGDAGLPTAFDWKNSVNVADVKVKWPTPARYE
;
A
#
# COMPACT_ATOMS: atom_id res chain seq x y z
N MET A 1 -54.27 -31.10 14.33
CA MET A 1 -53.33 -31.01 15.47
C MET A 1 -52.09 -31.87 15.20
N LYS A 2 -51.06 -31.32 14.54
CA LYS A 2 -49.67 -31.83 14.56
C LYS A 2 -48.76 -30.62 14.33
N LYS A 3 -48.13 -30.14 15.40
CA LYS A 3 -47.20 -28.99 15.37
C LYS A 3 -45.81 -29.56 15.04
N ILE A 4 -45.24 -29.22 13.88
CA ILE A 4 -43.85 -29.54 13.54
C ILE A 4 -43.05 -28.26 13.72
N LEU A 5 -42.32 -28.22 14.83
CA LEU A 5 -41.41 -27.16 15.23
C LEU A 5 -40.13 -27.28 14.39
N THR A 6 -40.00 -26.46 13.34
CA THR A 6 -38.78 -26.38 12.53
C THR A 6 -37.85 -25.36 13.18
N ILE A 7 -36.80 -25.85 13.83
CA ILE A 7 -35.72 -25.05 14.40
C ILE A 7 -34.88 -24.50 13.24
N PHE A 8 -34.96 -23.18 13.01
CA PHE A 8 -34.15 -22.47 12.03
C PHE A 8 -32.78 -22.18 12.66
N PHE A 9 -31.86 -23.13 12.57
CA PHE A 9 -30.44 -22.93 12.90
C PHE A 9 -29.79 -22.16 11.74
N CYS A 10 -29.89 -20.83 11.77
CA CYS A 10 -29.20 -19.98 10.81
C CYS A 10 -27.73 -19.88 11.24
N ALA A 11 -26.89 -20.70 10.59
CA ALA A 11 -25.45 -20.71 10.76
C ALA A 11 -24.89 -19.32 10.43
N SER A 12 -24.33 -18.65 11.45
CA SER A 12 -23.52 -17.46 11.27
C SER A 12 -22.26 -17.82 10.50
N ALA A 13 -22.24 -17.54 9.20
CA ALA A 13 -21.01 -17.52 8.43
C ALA A 13 -20.17 -16.33 8.92
N LEU A 14 -19.24 -16.56 9.84
CA LEU A 14 -18.13 -15.65 10.08
C LEU A 14 -17.23 -15.73 8.85
N SER A 15 -17.47 -14.85 7.88
CA SER A 15 -16.48 -14.61 6.83
C SER A 15 -15.23 -14.04 7.49
N SER A 16 -14.19 -14.86 7.62
CA SER A 16 -12.86 -14.40 7.99
C SER A 16 -12.36 -13.48 6.88
N PHE A 17 -12.52 -12.17 7.05
CA PHE A 17 -11.80 -11.21 6.25
C PHE A 17 -10.34 -11.24 6.71
N SER A 18 -9.42 -11.70 5.84
CA SER A 18 -7.99 -11.44 6.04
C SER A 18 -7.78 -9.93 6.00
N ALA A 19 -7.47 -9.36 7.17
CA ALA A 19 -6.98 -8.00 7.27
C ALA A 19 -5.55 -7.97 6.71
N HIS A 20 -5.40 -7.43 5.51
CA HIS A 20 -4.07 -7.18 4.95
C HIS A 20 -3.45 -6.04 5.75
N ALA A 21 -2.23 -6.22 6.26
CA ALA A 21 -1.51 -5.14 6.89
C ALA A 21 -1.25 -4.04 5.85
N GLN A 22 -1.79 -2.85 6.08
CA GLN A 22 -1.53 -1.66 5.27
C GLN A 22 -0.81 -0.67 6.17
N VAL A 23 0.38 -0.24 5.77
CA VAL A 23 1.12 0.82 6.46
C VAL A 23 0.80 2.12 5.77
N GLU A 24 0.20 3.06 6.51
CA GLU A 24 -0.12 4.40 6.05
C GLU A 24 0.64 5.44 6.88
N SER A 25 1.12 6.48 6.22
CA SER A 25 1.78 7.62 6.83
C SER A 25 1.21 8.90 6.22
N SER A 26 0.93 9.89 7.07
CA SER A 26 0.38 11.17 6.65
C SER A 26 1.32 12.33 7.00
N ALA A 27 1.54 13.21 6.03
CA ALA A 27 2.00 14.58 6.19
C ALA A 27 0.84 15.53 5.82
N ASP A 28 1.01 16.84 6.05
CA ASP A 28 -0.07 17.83 5.97
C ASP A 28 -0.92 17.76 4.69
N TYR A 29 -0.31 17.44 3.54
CA TYR A 29 -0.98 17.40 2.23
C TYR A 29 -0.76 16.09 1.47
N LEU A 30 -0.16 15.09 2.13
CA LEU A 30 0.37 13.91 1.45
C LEU A 30 0.18 12.67 2.30
N ARG A 31 -0.41 11.64 1.70
CA ARG A 31 -0.68 10.34 2.32
C ARG A 31 0.09 9.28 1.54
N GLY A 32 1.00 8.61 2.23
CA GLY A 32 1.81 7.52 1.68
C GLY A 32 1.32 6.18 2.18
N LYS A 33 1.20 5.21 1.27
CA LYS A 33 0.75 3.86 1.58
C LYS A 33 1.62 2.81 0.88
N LEU A 34 2.02 1.79 1.63
CA LEU A 34 2.71 0.63 1.07
C LEU A 34 1.70 -0.47 0.73
N LEU A 35 1.73 -0.92 -0.52
CA LEU A 35 0.81 -1.91 -1.08
C LEU A 35 1.56 -3.22 -1.37
N SER A 36 0.94 -4.34 -1.06
CA SER A 36 1.42 -5.68 -1.40
C SER A 36 0.22 -6.57 -1.73
N SER A 37 0.37 -7.44 -2.71
CA SER A 37 -0.58 -8.53 -2.98
C SER A 37 -0.24 -9.81 -2.20
N TYR A 38 0.84 -9.79 -1.42
CA TYR A 38 1.35 -10.93 -0.68
C TYR A 38 1.38 -10.62 0.82
N ASP A 39 0.91 -11.57 1.62
CA ASP A 39 0.96 -11.47 3.09
C ASP A 39 2.37 -11.78 3.64
N SER A 40 3.19 -12.54 2.90
CA SER A 40 4.57 -12.82 3.28
C SER A 40 5.44 -13.13 2.06
N ALA A 41 6.76 -12.95 2.21
CA ALA A 41 7.72 -13.33 1.17
C ALA A 41 7.79 -14.86 0.97
N GLY A 42 7.57 -15.66 2.02
CA GLY A 42 7.69 -17.12 1.94
C GLY A 42 9.05 -17.56 1.38
N ALA A 43 9.03 -18.35 0.30
CA ALA A 43 10.23 -18.78 -0.42
C ALA A 43 10.69 -17.81 -1.53
N MET A 44 9.99 -16.70 -1.73
CA MET A 44 10.35 -15.71 -2.76
C MET A 44 11.60 -14.94 -2.35
N THR A 45 12.50 -14.75 -3.30
CA THR A 45 13.70 -13.92 -3.13
C THR A 45 13.49 -12.46 -3.52
N SER A 46 12.36 -12.14 -4.16
CA SER A 46 11.95 -10.79 -4.52
C SER A 46 10.43 -10.68 -4.43
N VAL A 47 9.95 -9.63 -3.75
CA VAL A 47 8.52 -9.36 -3.58
C VAL A 47 8.19 -8.05 -4.30
N PRO A 48 7.27 -8.05 -5.28
CA PRO A 48 6.82 -6.81 -5.87
C PRO A 48 5.92 -6.06 -4.86
N MET A 49 6.21 -4.79 -4.66
CA MET A 49 5.44 -3.90 -3.79
C MET A 49 5.10 -2.63 -4.55
N GLY A 50 3.98 -2.01 -4.17
CA GLY A 50 3.56 -0.69 -4.65
C GLY A 50 3.74 0.36 -3.57
N VAL A 51 4.14 1.57 -3.96
CA VAL A 51 4.05 2.75 -3.10
C VAL A 51 2.98 3.65 -3.72
N GLU A 52 1.89 3.85 -2.99
CA GLU A 52 0.85 4.80 -3.34
C GLU A 52 1.11 6.11 -2.60
N ILE A 53 1.05 7.21 -3.34
CA ILE A 53 1.14 8.56 -2.81
C ILE A 53 -0.10 9.30 -3.27
N SER A 54 -0.96 9.64 -2.31
CA SER A 54 -2.12 10.49 -2.52
C SER A 54 -1.82 11.89 -2.00
N MET A 55 -2.26 12.91 -2.71
CA MET A 55 -2.03 14.31 -2.38
C MET A 55 -3.36 15.06 -2.39
N ASP A 56 -3.40 16.21 -1.71
CA ASP A 56 -4.50 17.16 -1.86
C ASP A 56 -4.43 17.86 -3.23
N ASP A 57 -5.50 18.55 -3.61
CA ASP A 57 -5.56 19.26 -4.89
C ASP A 57 -4.45 20.32 -4.99
N ASP A 58 -3.89 20.48 -6.19
CA ASP A 58 -2.77 21.39 -6.51
C ASP A 58 -1.46 21.13 -5.75
N TRP A 59 -1.33 19.97 -5.09
CA TRP A 59 -0.07 19.51 -4.51
C TRP A 59 0.67 18.54 -5.42
N TYR A 60 1.98 18.75 -5.51
CA TYR A 60 2.88 17.95 -6.33
C TYR A 60 4.13 17.56 -5.57
N ILE A 61 4.66 16.39 -5.89
CA ILE A 61 6.01 15.98 -5.50
C ILE A 61 6.92 15.93 -6.72
N TYR A 62 8.18 16.25 -6.49
CA TYR A 62 9.19 16.19 -7.51
C TYR A 62 9.44 14.75 -7.98
N TRP A 63 9.70 14.59 -9.28
CA TRP A 63 10.22 13.33 -9.78
C TRP A 63 11.68 13.14 -9.36
N ARG A 64 12.22 11.93 -9.58
CA ARG A 64 13.64 11.61 -9.27
C ARG A 64 14.66 12.58 -9.89
N ALA A 65 14.29 13.27 -10.96
CA ALA A 65 15.08 14.30 -11.61
C ALA A 65 14.24 15.59 -11.68
N PRO A 66 14.34 16.47 -10.68
CA PRO A 66 13.45 17.63 -10.51
C PRO A 66 13.79 18.84 -11.39
N GLY A 67 14.90 18.81 -12.12
CA GLY A 67 15.50 20.00 -12.73
C GLY A 67 16.38 20.77 -11.73
N ASP A 68 16.68 22.03 -12.04
CA ASP A 68 17.76 22.78 -11.37
C ASP A 68 17.42 23.25 -9.95
N ALA A 69 16.13 23.36 -9.61
CA ALA A 69 15.68 24.03 -8.37
C ALA A 69 14.90 23.13 -7.39
N GLY A 70 14.65 21.86 -7.73
CA GLY A 70 13.80 21.00 -6.91
C GLY A 70 14.56 19.98 -6.06
N LEU A 71 13.85 19.40 -5.09
CA LEU A 71 14.36 18.34 -4.23
C LEU A 71 13.85 16.98 -4.73
N PRO A 72 14.71 16.06 -5.18
CA PRO A 72 14.27 14.79 -5.72
C PRO A 72 13.56 13.97 -4.64
N THR A 73 12.45 13.32 -4.98
CA THR A 73 11.87 12.29 -4.10
C THR A 73 12.88 11.16 -3.93
N ALA A 74 13.18 10.85 -2.68
CA ALA A 74 14.09 9.79 -2.29
C ALA A 74 13.40 8.83 -1.32
N PHE A 75 13.71 7.54 -1.46
CA PHE A 75 13.32 6.51 -0.50
C PHE A 75 14.54 6.11 0.33
N ASP A 76 14.42 6.17 1.65
CA ASP A 76 15.46 5.70 2.57
C ASP A 76 15.04 4.35 3.17
N TRP A 77 15.80 3.31 2.85
CA TRP A 77 15.57 1.94 3.31
C TRP A 77 16.52 1.50 4.42
N LYS A 78 17.40 2.38 4.93
CA LYS A 78 18.50 2.00 5.86
C LYS A 78 18.05 1.26 7.11
N ASN A 79 16.83 1.49 7.57
CA ASN A 79 16.28 0.86 8.77
C ASN A 79 15.40 -0.37 8.47
N SER A 80 15.39 -0.84 7.21
CA SER A 80 14.65 -2.05 6.84
C SER A 80 15.39 -3.30 7.31
N VAL A 81 14.64 -4.27 7.82
CA VAL A 81 15.19 -5.57 8.22
C VAL A 81 14.80 -6.61 7.17
N ASN A 82 15.68 -7.56 6.89
CA ASN A 82 15.43 -8.65 5.92
C ASN A 82 15.21 -8.15 4.47
N VAL A 83 15.81 -7.01 4.12
CA VAL A 83 15.80 -6.44 2.76
C VAL A 83 17.24 -6.31 2.28
N ALA A 84 17.60 -7.05 1.22
CA ALA A 84 18.95 -7.03 0.67
C ALA A 84 19.16 -5.92 -0.38
N ASP A 85 18.13 -5.63 -1.19
CA ASP A 85 18.15 -4.63 -2.26
C ASP A 85 16.73 -4.13 -2.55
N VAL A 86 16.62 -2.91 -3.08
CA VAL A 86 15.34 -2.33 -3.52
C VAL A 86 15.50 -1.66 -4.89
N LYS A 87 14.73 -2.13 -5.87
CA LYS A 87 14.69 -1.56 -7.22
C LYS A 87 13.42 -0.76 -7.43
N VAL A 88 13.53 0.56 -7.34
CA VAL A 88 12.39 1.47 -7.54
C VAL A 88 12.12 1.66 -9.03
N LYS A 89 10.91 1.31 -9.46
CA LYS A 89 10.39 1.64 -10.79
C LYS A 89 9.62 2.95 -10.69
N TRP A 90 10.07 3.95 -11.43
CA TRP A 90 9.46 5.27 -11.43
C TRP A 90 8.40 5.36 -12.54
N PRO A 91 7.20 5.88 -12.25
CA PRO A 91 6.24 6.18 -13.30
C PRO A 91 6.76 7.31 -14.19
N THR A 92 6.21 7.39 -15.41
CA THR A 92 6.43 8.55 -16.28
C THR A 92 5.96 9.82 -15.56
N PRO A 93 6.79 10.86 -15.45
CA PRO A 93 6.41 12.08 -14.76
C PRO A 93 5.42 12.90 -15.59
N ALA A 94 4.66 13.76 -14.91
CA ALA A 94 3.97 14.89 -15.51
C ALA A 94 4.78 16.17 -15.26
N ARG A 95 4.62 17.16 -16.15
CA ARG A 95 5.13 18.51 -15.96
C ARG A 95 3.95 19.43 -15.68
N TYR A 96 4.13 20.30 -14.71
CA TYR A 96 3.20 21.35 -14.33
C TYR A 96 3.93 22.70 -14.52
N GLU A 97 3.23 23.70 -15.07
CA GLU A 97 3.74 25.06 -15.32
C GLU A 97 3.15 26.06 -14.32
#